data_AF-A0A929UWH0-F1
#
_entry.id   AF-A0A929UWH0-F1
#
_cell.length_a   1.000
_cell.length_b   1.000
_cell.length_c   1.000
_cell.angle_alpha   90.00
_cell.angle_beta   90.00
_cell.angle_gamma   90.00
#
_symmetry.space_group_name_H-M   'P 1'
#
loop_
_entity.id
_entity.type
_entity.pdbx_description
1 polymer ?
#
loop_
_entity_poly.entity_id
_entity_poly.type
_entity_poly.pdbx_seq_one_letter_code
_entity_poly.pdbx_strand_id
1 'polypeptide(L)'
;MKLAISNIAWTNEEEADVAAKLQELGVRYIEIAPTKIWSDPTKATIEQINEYIEWWKKYDIEIVAFQSMLFARPDLKMFESSELRDETRQYLADFLRLAGDMGASRLVFGSPKNRQRG
;
A
#
# COMPACT_ATOMS: atom_id res chain seq x y z
N MET A 1 -8.05 18.01 -13.05
CA MET A 1 -8.16 16.54 -12.90
C MET A 1 -7.27 16.12 -11.74
N LYS A 2 -7.67 15.13 -10.91
CA LYS A 2 -6.81 14.59 -9.85
C LYS A 2 -6.08 13.36 -10.37
N LEU A 3 -4.74 13.38 -10.41
CA LEU A 3 -3.90 12.28 -10.89
C LEU A 3 -3.12 11.68 -9.71
N ALA A 4 -3.09 10.35 -9.65
CA ALA A 4 -2.25 9.61 -8.71
C ALA A 4 -1.34 8.65 -9.47
N ILE A 5 -0.09 8.50 -9.03
CA ILE A 5 0.88 7.57 -9.62
C ILE A 5 1.23 6.49 -8.60
N SER A 6 1.34 5.27 -9.08
CA SER A 6 1.74 4.11 -8.27
C SER A 6 3.23 4.11 -7.97
N ASN A 7 3.62 3.89 -6.72
CA ASN A 7 5.01 3.80 -6.30
C ASN A 7 5.75 2.51 -6.73
N ILE A 8 5.07 1.59 -7.41
CA ILE A 8 5.73 0.43 -8.04
C ILE A 8 6.44 0.81 -9.35
N ALA A 9 6.20 2.01 -9.87
CA ALA A 9 6.79 2.50 -11.11
C ALA A 9 8.25 2.98 -10.97
N TRP A 10 8.80 2.97 -9.75
CA TRP A 10 10.19 3.35 -9.45
C TRP A 10 10.77 2.46 -8.35
N THR A 11 12.08 2.45 -8.16
CA THR A 11 12.75 1.72 -7.05
C THR A 11 12.72 2.54 -5.75
N ASN A 12 13.35 2.09 -4.66
CA ASN A 12 13.42 2.91 -3.44
C ASN A 12 14.51 3.98 -3.54
N GLU A 13 15.57 3.71 -4.31
CA GLU A 13 16.68 4.64 -4.57
C GLU A 13 16.22 5.85 -5.38
N GLU A 14 15.24 5.67 -6.27
CA GLU A 14 14.67 6.72 -7.12
C GLU A 14 13.59 7.57 -6.41
N GLU A 15 13.14 7.19 -5.21
CA GLU A 15 11.93 7.75 -4.61
C GLU A 15 12.01 9.27 -4.38
N ALA A 16 13.17 9.77 -3.95
CA ALA A 16 13.40 11.21 -3.75
C ALA A 16 13.36 12.01 -5.07
N ASP A 17 14.03 11.51 -6.11
CA ASP A 17 14.05 12.16 -7.43
C ASP A 17 12.65 12.16 -8.07
N VAL A 18 11.92 11.05 -7.91
CA VAL A 18 10.53 10.94 -8.37
C VAL A 18 9.62 11.89 -7.60
N ALA A 19 9.73 11.98 -6.27
CA ALA A 19 8.92 12.89 -5.47
C ALA A 19 9.12 14.36 -5.90
N ALA A 20 10.38 14.77 -6.09
CA ALA A 20 10.70 16.10 -6.61
C ALA A 20 10.09 16.33 -8.01
N LYS A 21 10.18 15.32 -8.91
CA LYS A 21 9.63 15.43 -10.26
C LYS A 21 8.10 15.48 -10.27
N LEU A 22 7.44 14.67 -9.44
CA LEU A 22 5.99 14.69 -9.29
C LEU A 22 5.51 16.06 -8.77
N GLN A 23 6.22 16.63 -7.80
CA GLN A 23 5.94 17.96 -7.29
C GLN A 23 6.02 19.03 -8.40
N GLU A 24 7.10 19.02 -9.19
CA GLU A 24 7.33 19.92 -10.35
C GLU A 24 6.21 19.80 -11.39
N LEU A 25 5.76 18.56 -11.66
CA LEU A 25 4.70 18.26 -12.62
C LEU A 25 3.28 18.54 -12.10
N GLY A 26 3.13 19.00 -10.86
CA GLY A 26 1.81 19.28 -10.27
C GLY A 26 1.03 18.03 -9.86
N VAL A 27 1.70 16.87 -9.75
CA VAL A 27 1.08 15.65 -9.22
C VAL A 27 1.13 15.72 -7.70
N ARG A 28 -0.01 15.46 -7.06
CA ARG A 28 -0.22 15.67 -5.62
C ARG A 28 -0.65 14.42 -4.88
N TYR A 29 -0.80 13.31 -5.59
CA TYR A 29 -1.34 12.07 -5.03
C TYR A 29 -0.50 10.88 -5.48
N ILE A 30 -0.34 9.91 -4.59
CA ILE A 30 0.27 8.62 -4.91
C ILE A 30 -0.57 7.46 -4.41
N GLU A 31 -0.43 6.33 -5.11
CA GLU A 31 -0.85 5.03 -4.64
C GLU A 31 0.40 4.25 -4.23
N ILE A 32 0.42 3.66 -3.05
CA ILE A 32 1.59 2.92 -2.57
C ILE A 32 1.34 1.42 -2.53
N ALA A 33 2.39 0.64 -2.73
CA ALA A 33 2.46 -0.76 -2.33
C ALA A 33 3.18 -0.82 -0.97
N PRO A 34 2.47 -1.01 0.16
CA PRO A 34 3.09 -1.00 1.48
C PRO A 34 4.22 -2.04 1.63
N THR A 35 4.13 -3.16 0.91
CA THR A 35 5.14 -4.23 0.88
C THR A 35 6.47 -3.81 0.25
N LYS A 36 6.53 -2.69 -0.48
CA LYS A 36 7.78 -2.10 -1.01
C LYS A 36 8.56 -1.36 0.10
N ILE A 37 7.84 -0.92 1.13
CA ILE A 37 8.33 -0.07 2.22
C ILE A 37 8.69 -0.93 3.43
N TRP A 38 7.80 -1.86 3.81
CA TRP A 38 7.96 -2.75 4.96
C TRP A 38 7.88 -4.21 4.53
N SER A 39 8.72 -5.05 5.14
CA SER A 39 8.66 -6.51 4.95
C SER A 39 7.32 -7.10 5.42
N ASP A 40 6.79 -6.58 6.53
CA ASP A 40 5.43 -6.84 7.01
C ASP A 40 4.72 -5.52 7.33
N PRO A 41 3.97 -4.95 6.38
CA PRO A 41 3.30 -3.66 6.57
C PRO A 41 2.30 -3.65 7.74
N THR A 42 1.72 -4.81 8.08
CA THR A 42 0.73 -4.91 9.17
C THR A 42 1.34 -4.65 10.55
N LYS A 43 2.68 -4.73 10.65
CA LYS A 43 3.46 -4.51 11.88
C LYS A 43 4.20 -3.17 11.91
N ALA A 44 4.02 -2.32 10.89
CA ALA A 44 4.61 -0.98 10.91
C ALA A 44 4.12 -0.21 12.14
N THR A 45 5.05 0.43 12.86
CA THR A 45 4.68 1.24 14.03
C THR A 45 4.08 2.57 13.59
N ILE A 46 3.34 3.22 14.49
CA ILE A 46 2.73 4.53 14.20
C ILE A 46 3.80 5.58 13.88
N GLU A 47 4.99 5.48 14.49
CA GLU A 47 6.14 6.34 14.20
C GLU A 47 6.66 6.13 12.79
N GLN A 48 6.85 4.88 12.35
CA GLN A 48 7.29 4.56 10.99
C GLN A 48 6.27 5.00 9.94
N ILE A 49 4.99 4.80 10.24
CA ILE A 49 3.88 5.25 9.39
C ILE A 49 3.92 6.78 9.25
N ASN A 50 3.99 7.50 10.36
CA ASN A 50 4.04 8.96 10.35
C ASN A 50 5.29 9.49 9.65
N GLU A 51 6.45 8.87 9.85
CA GLU A 51 7.69 9.25 9.16
C GLU A 51 7.52 9.17 7.63
N TYR A 52 6.93 8.09 7.13
CA TYR A 52 6.70 7.92 5.69
C TYR A 52 5.67 8.92 5.14
N ILE A 53 4.59 9.19 5.89
CA ILE A 53 3.59 10.21 5.52
C ILE A 53 4.24 11.60 5.46
N GLU A 54 4.97 11.99 6.50
CA GLU A 54 5.62 13.29 6.59
C GLU A 54 6.72 13.44 5.53
N TRP A 55 7.36 12.35 5.12
CA TRP A 55 8.32 12.36 4.02
C TRP A 55 7.66 12.81 2.71
N TRP A 56 6.52 12.24 2.34
CA TRP A 56 5.78 12.64 1.12
C TRP A 56 5.18 14.04 1.22
N LYS A 57 4.69 14.44 2.41
CA LYS A 57 4.16 15.79 2.62
C LYS A 57 5.17 16.90 2.39
N LYS A 58 6.48 16.66 2.59
CA LYS A 58 7.54 17.63 2.25
C LYS A 58 7.52 18.02 0.76
N TYR A 59 7.00 17.14 -0.10
CA TYR A 59 6.84 17.37 -1.53
C TYR A 59 5.43 17.80 -1.93
N ASP A 60 4.56 18.14 -0.96
CA ASP A 60 3.14 18.45 -1.20
C ASP A 60 2.39 17.26 -1.84
N ILE A 61 2.73 16.03 -1.44
CA ILE A 61 2.16 14.79 -1.99
C ILE A 61 1.44 14.01 -0.88
N GLU A 62 0.21 13.59 -1.17
CA GLU A 62 -0.62 12.79 -0.28
C GLU A 62 -0.71 11.32 -0.73
N ILE A 63 -0.72 10.41 0.23
CA ILE A 63 -0.98 8.99 0.00
C ILE A 63 -2.49 8.77 0.01
N VAL A 64 -3.06 8.32 -1.11
CA VAL A 64 -4.53 8.22 -1.26
C VAL A 64 -5.04 6.80 -1.48
N ALA A 65 -4.14 5.88 -1.83
CA ALA A 65 -4.52 4.53 -2.20
C ALA A 65 -3.42 3.51 -1.90
N PHE A 66 -3.81 2.25 -1.65
CA PHE A 66 -2.89 1.11 -1.62
C PHE A 66 -3.14 0.14 -2.76
N GLN A 67 -2.07 -0.55 -3.15
CA GLN A 67 -2.10 -1.70 -4.04
C GLN A 67 -1.22 -2.84 -3.53
N SER A 68 -1.22 -3.96 -4.25
CA SER A 68 -0.35 -5.12 -3.99
C SER A 68 -0.46 -5.70 -2.58
N MET A 69 -1.59 -5.49 -1.89
CA MET A 69 -1.78 -5.87 -0.50
C MET A 69 -1.47 -7.36 -0.25
N LEU A 70 -1.95 -8.25 -1.14
CA LEU A 70 -1.77 -9.70 -1.02
C LEU A 70 -0.58 -10.26 -1.81
N PHE A 71 0.18 -9.43 -2.52
CA PHE A 71 1.22 -9.89 -3.44
C PHE A 71 2.31 -10.70 -2.72
N ALA A 72 2.73 -10.23 -1.54
CA ALA A 72 3.73 -10.90 -0.71
C ALA A 72 3.17 -12.07 0.13
N ARG A 73 1.85 -12.34 0.05
CA ARG A 73 1.16 -13.37 0.83
C ARG A 73 0.36 -14.33 -0.07
N PRO A 74 1.03 -15.09 -0.96
CA PRO A 74 0.36 -16.06 -1.84
C PRO A 74 -0.25 -17.25 -1.08
N ASP A 75 0.15 -17.43 0.17
CA ASP A 75 -0.34 -18.42 1.13
C ASP A 75 -1.76 -18.13 1.63
N LEU A 76 -2.20 -16.88 1.61
CA LEU A 76 -3.55 -16.50 2.05
C LEU A 76 -4.61 -16.90 1.01
N LYS A 77 -5.72 -17.52 1.43
CA LYS A 77 -6.73 -18.08 0.52
C LYS A 77 -8.15 -17.79 0.97
N MET A 78 -8.97 -17.20 0.09
CA MET A 78 -10.36 -16.86 0.39
C MET A 78 -11.31 -18.07 0.35
N PHE A 79 -11.04 -19.05 -0.52
CA PHE A 79 -11.98 -20.13 -0.85
C PHE A 79 -11.45 -21.54 -0.56
N GLU A 80 -10.35 -21.67 0.17
CA GLU A 80 -9.85 -22.97 0.64
C GLU A 80 -10.45 -23.27 2.03
N SER A 81 -9.63 -23.52 3.06
CA SER A 81 -10.11 -23.89 4.39
C SER A 81 -10.69 -22.72 5.20
N SER A 82 -11.43 -23.02 6.27
CA SER A 82 -11.92 -22.02 7.23
C SER A 82 -10.78 -21.22 7.86
N GLU A 83 -9.68 -21.89 8.19
CA GLU A 83 -8.51 -21.31 8.82
C GLU A 83 -7.85 -20.30 7.89
N LEU A 84 -7.56 -20.69 6.65
CA LEU A 84 -6.98 -19.79 5.65
C LEU A 84 -7.89 -18.60 5.33
N ARG A 85 -9.21 -18.80 5.34
CA ARG A 85 -10.17 -17.72 5.15
C ARG A 85 -10.14 -16.72 6.29
N ASP A 86 -10.07 -17.21 7.53
CA ASP A 86 -9.98 -16.36 8.72
C ASP A 86 -8.64 -15.59 8.77
N GLU A 87 -7.52 -16.24 8.41
CA GLU A 87 -6.22 -15.58 8.27
C GLU A 87 -6.25 -14.49 7.19
N THR A 88 -6.85 -14.79 6.03
CA THR A 88 -6.99 -13.80 4.94
C THR A 88 -7.83 -12.62 5.37
N ARG A 89 -8.94 -12.87 6.09
CA ARG A 89 -9.81 -11.82 6.64
C ARG A 89 -9.04 -10.94 7.61
N GLN A 90 -8.30 -11.54 8.55
CA GLN A 90 -7.53 -10.79 9.54
C GLN A 90 -6.47 -9.91 8.87
N TYR A 91 -5.72 -10.47 7.92
CA TYR A 91 -4.69 -9.71 7.20
C TYR A 91 -5.28 -8.50 6.43
N LEU A 92 -6.44 -8.67 5.79
CA LEU A 92 -7.13 -7.54 5.14
C LEU A 92 -7.64 -6.50 6.14
N ALA A 93 -8.10 -6.93 7.31
CA ALA A 93 -8.49 -6.01 8.39
C ALA A 93 -7.28 -5.19 8.89
N ASP A 94 -6.11 -5.82 9.02
CA ASP A 94 -4.88 -5.12 9.40
C ASP A 94 -4.43 -4.12 8.32
N PHE A 95 -4.60 -4.45 7.05
CA PHE A 95 -4.36 -3.50 5.94
C PHE A 95 -5.35 -2.33 5.94
N LEU A 96 -6.62 -2.57 6.28
CA LEU A 96 -7.62 -1.50 6.44
C LEU A 96 -7.24 -0.56 7.59
N ARG A 97 -6.75 -1.09 8.71
CA ARG A 97 -6.23 -0.28 9.81
C ARG A 97 -5.04 0.56 9.36
N LEU A 98 -4.03 -0.06 8.74
CA LEU A 98 -2.87 0.64 8.18
C LEU A 98 -3.28 1.75 7.20
N ALA A 99 -4.26 1.49 6.33
CA ALA A 99 -4.79 2.47 5.40
C ALA A 99 -5.42 3.66 6.12
N GLY A 100 -6.21 3.40 7.17
CA GLY A 100 -6.76 4.44 8.04
C GLY A 100 -5.66 5.28 8.70
N ASP A 101 -4.63 4.63 9.25
CA ASP A 101 -3.47 5.29 9.87
C ASP A 101 -2.71 6.17 8.85
N MET A 102 -2.71 5.78 7.56
CA MET A 102 -2.07 6.53 6.47
C MET A 102 -2.97 7.54 5.75
N GLY A 103 -4.26 7.61 6.07
CA GLY A 103 -5.23 8.43 5.35
C GLY A 103 -5.60 7.93 3.95
N ALA A 104 -5.22 6.69 3.60
CA ALA A 104 -5.55 6.08 2.32
C ALA A 104 -7.01 5.57 2.32
N SER A 105 -7.80 6.00 1.34
CA SER A 105 -9.24 5.68 1.26
C SER A 105 -9.59 4.66 0.18
N ARG A 106 -8.62 4.27 -0.66
CA ARG A 106 -8.81 3.35 -1.77
C ARG A 106 -7.85 2.19 -1.64
N LEU A 107 -8.37 0.96 -1.71
CA LEU A 107 -7.57 -0.24 -1.56
C LEU A 107 -7.82 -1.15 -2.77
N VAL A 108 -6.80 -1.36 -3.58
CA VAL A 108 -6.88 -2.20 -4.76
C VAL A 108 -6.70 -3.65 -4.35
N PHE A 109 -7.79 -4.40 -4.35
CA PHE A 109 -7.77 -5.83 -4.13
C PHE A 109 -7.29 -6.56 -5.41
N GLY A 110 -5.99 -6.80 -5.49
CA GLY A 110 -5.36 -7.64 -6.51
C GLY A 110 -4.93 -9.00 -5.94
N SER A 111 -4.65 -9.94 -6.84
CA SER A 111 -4.01 -11.26 -6.63
C SER A 111 -4.91 -12.46 -6.95
N PRO A 112 -4.86 -12.97 -8.20
CA PRO A 112 -5.66 -14.12 -8.65
C PRO A 112 -5.47 -15.38 -7.79
N LYS A 113 -4.27 -15.63 -7.27
CA LYS A 113 -3.96 -16.83 -6.46
C LYS A 113 -4.76 -16.90 -5.15
N ASN A 114 -5.01 -15.75 -4.52
CA ASN A 114 -5.76 -15.68 -3.27
C ASN A 114 -7.28 -15.88 -3.46
N ARG A 115 -7.78 -15.78 -4.70
CA ARG A 115 -9.19 -15.91 -5.09
C ARG A 115 -9.45 -17.11 -5.99
N GLN A 116 -8.49 -18.02 -6.12
CA GLN A 116 -8.70 -19.29 -6.82
C GLN A 116 -9.81 -20.07 -6.10
N ARG A 117 -10.71 -20.63 -6.91
CA ARG A 117 -11.75 -21.56 -6.47
C ARG A 117 -11.37 -22.89 -7.09
N GLY A 118 -11.10 -23.91 -6.26
CA GLY A 118 -10.59 -25.20 -6.72
C GLY A 118 -9.96 -25.94 -5.57
#